data_AF-A0A257UQD3-F1
#
_entry.id   AF-A0A257UQD3-F1
#
_cell.length_a   1.000
_cell.length_b   1.000
_cell.length_c   1.000
_cell.angle_alpha   90.00
_cell.angle_beta   90.00
_cell.angle_gamma   90.00
#
_symmetry.space_group_name_H-M   'P 1'
#
loop_
_entity.id
_entity.type
_entity.pdbx_description
1 polymer ?
#
loop_
_entity_poly.entity_id
_entity_poly.type
_entity_poly.pdbx_seq_one_letter_code
_entity_poly.pdbx_strand_id
1 'polypeptide(L)'
;MDWLVAPETWLALATLTALEIVLGVDNVIFISVLAGRLPENEQARGRAVGLALAMVTRIALLFAITTIMRLTKPWFTVLSHEVSGRDLILIAGGLFLLAKSTLEIHGALE
;
A
#
# COMPACT_ATOMS: atom_id res chain seq x y z
N MET A 1 -18.99 2.00 27.45
CA MET A 1 -19.46 2.98 26.43
C MET A 1 -18.52 4.18 26.39
N ASP A 2 -17.29 3.99 26.90
CA ASP A 2 -16.33 5.05 27.26
C ASP A 2 -15.27 5.29 26.17
N TRP A 3 -15.22 4.42 25.15
CA TRP A 3 -14.26 4.51 24.04
C TRP A 3 -14.49 5.71 23.11
N LEU A 4 -15.72 6.22 23.04
CA LEU A 4 -16.09 7.42 22.26
C LEU A 4 -15.75 8.73 22.98
N VAL A 5 -15.63 8.70 24.31
CA VAL A 5 -15.38 9.88 25.15
C VAL A 5 -13.90 9.98 25.56
N ALA A 6 -13.14 8.91 25.35
CA ALA A 6 -11.70 8.87 25.57
C ALA A 6 -10.97 9.85 24.62
N PRO A 7 -10.23 10.85 25.16
CA PRO A 7 -9.50 11.81 24.34
C PRO A 7 -8.39 11.14 23.51
N GLU A 8 -7.88 9.99 23.93
CA GLU A 8 -6.88 9.25 23.15
C GLU A 8 -7.44 8.75 21.81
N THR A 9 -8.71 8.31 21.77
CA THR A 9 -9.37 7.86 20.54
C THR A 9 -9.43 8.98 19.51
N TRP A 10 -9.83 10.18 19.94
CA TRP A 10 -9.91 11.36 19.06
C TRP A 10 -8.54 11.80 18.57
N LEU A 11 -7.53 11.75 19.43
CA LEU A 11 -6.15 12.05 19.04
C LEU A 11 -5.64 11.03 18.01
N ALA A 12 -5.84 9.73 18.24
CA ALA A 12 -5.46 8.68 17.30
C ALA A 12 -6.16 8.82 15.95
N LEU A 13 -7.48 9.10 15.96
CA LEU A 13 -8.27 9.33 14.75
C LEU A 13 -7.79 10.56 13.98
N ALA A 14 -7.50 11.66 14.68
CA ALA A 14 -6.96 12.88 14.07
C ALA A 14 -5.58 12.62 13.44
N THR A 15 -4.70 11.91 14.16
CA THR A 15 -3.34 11.60 13.68
C THR A 15 -3.38 10.66 12.47
N LEU A 16 -4.22 9.61 12.52
CA LEU A 16 -4.42 8.68 11.41
C LEU A 16 -4.98 9.40 10.19
N THR A 17 -6.00 10.25 10.38
CA THR A 17 -6.59 11.03 9.30
C THR A 17 -5.58 11.99 8.68
N ALA A 18 -4.76 12.66 9.51
CA ALA A 18 -3.70 13.54 9.02
C ALA A 18 -2.66 12.78 8.17
N LEU A 19 -2.20 11.62 8.64
CA LEU A 19 -1.27 10.77 7.87
C LEU A 19 -1.89 10.31 6.56
N GLU A 20 -3.14 9.85 6.59
CA GLU A 20 -3.86 9.37 5.41
C GLU A 20 -4.01 10.47 4.35
N ILE A 21 -4.23 11.72 4.80
CA ILE A 21 -4.30 12.91 3.94
C ILE A 21 -2.92 13.21 3.34
N VAL A 22 -1.85 13.27 4.14
CA VAL A 22 -0.50 13.58 3.64
C VAL A 22 -0.03 12.56 2.61
N LEU A 23 -0.19 11.27 2.90
CA LEU A 23 0.12 10.18 1.96
C LEU A 23 -0.79 10.18 0.73
N GLY A 24 -2.05 10.59 0.88
CA GLY A 24 -2.99 10.72 -0.23
C GLY A 24 -2.63 11.86 -1.18
N VAL A 25 -2.25 13.01 -0.63
CA VAL A 25 -1.91 14.22 -1.38
C VAL A 25 -0.66 14.00 -2.22
N ASP A 26 0.40 13.40 -1.66
CA ASP A 26 1.65 13.14 -2.40
C ASP A 26 1.39 12.29 -3.67
N ASN A 27 0.60 11.23 -3.54
CA ASN A 27 0.22 10.36 -4.65
C ASN A 27 -0.64 11.07 -5.72
N VAL A 28 -1.61 11.89 -5.32
CA VAL A 28 -2.44 12.66 -6.26
C VAL A 28 -1.62 13.74 -6.98
N ILE A 29 -0.71 14.41 -6.27
CA ILE A 29 0.21 15.39 -6.85
C ILE A 29 1.13 14.71 -7.87
N PHE A 30 1.73 13.56 -7.53
CA PHE A 30 2.59 12.82 -8.46
C PHE A 30 1.86 12.48 -9.76
N ILE A 31 0.65 11.93 -9.67
CA ILE A 31 -0.18 11.60 -10.84
C ILE A 31 -0.51 12.86 -11.64
N SER A 32 -0.85 13.95 -10.97
CA SER A 32 -1.21 15.21 -11.63
C SER A 32 -0.01 15.85 -12.35
N VAL A 33 1.19 15.79 -11.76
CA VAL A 33 2.44 16.26 -12.37
C VAL A 33 2.81 15.41 -13.57
N LEU A 34 2.75 14.08 -13.44
CA LEU A 34 3.07 13.16 -14.53
C LEU A 34 2.06 13.29 -15.67
N ALA A 35 0.77 13.43 -15.35
CA ALA A 35 -0.26 13.64 -16.35
C ALA A 35 -0.15 15.01 -17.05
N GLY A 36 0.43 16.02 -16.39
CA GLY A 36 0.78 17.30 -17.00
C GLY A 36 1.92 17.23 -18.02
N ARG A 37 2.66 16.11 -18.09
CA ARG A 37 3.65 15.85 -19.14
C ARG A 37 3.03 15.30 -20.43
N LEU A 38 1.74 14.93 -20.43
CA LEU A 38 1.05 14.46 -21.63
C LEU A 38 0.65 15.62 -22.55
N PRO A 39 0.47 15.37 -23.85
CA PRO A 39 -0.13 16.33 -24.79
C PRO A 39 -1.45 16.87 -24.25
N GLU A 40 -1.74 18.17 -24.47
CA GLU A 40 -2.88 18.87 -23.87
C GLU A 40 -4.23 18.17 -24.08
N ASN A 41 -4.40 17.48 -25.21
CA ASN A 41 -5.62 16.71 -25.53
C ASN A 41 -5.78 15.42 -24.69
N GLU A 42 -4.71 14.89 -24.10
CA GLU A 42 -4.72 13.64 -23.33
C GLU A 42 -4.57 13.85 -21.82
N GLN A 43 -4.14 15.02 -21.34
CA GLN A 43 -3.90 15.26 -19.91
C GLN A 43 -5.12 15.00 -19.02
N ALA A 44 -6.33 15.31 -19.50
CA ALA A 44 -7.57 15.06 -18.76
C ALA A 44 -7.84 13.55 -18.61
N ARG A 45 -7.64 12.79 -19.69
CA ARG A 45 -7.75 11.32 -19.68
C ARG A 45 -6.66 10.69 -18.84
N GLY A 46 -5.42 11.15 -18.97
CA GLY A 46 -4.27 10.68 -18.18
C GLY A 46 -4.48 10.86 -16.68
N ARG A 47 -5.00 12.03 -16.25
CA ARG A 47 -5.38 12.27 -14.84
C ARG A 47 -6.48 11.34 -14.37
N ALA A 48 -7.57 11.21 -15.14
CA ALA A 48 -8.70 10.37 -14.76
C ALA A 48 -8.31 8.88 -14.65
N VAL A 49 -7.56 8.37 -15.63
CA VAL A 49 -7.06 6.99 -15.64
C VAL A 49 -6.05 6.78 -14.51
N GLY A 50 -5.12 7.71 -14.31
CA GLY A 50 -4.14 7.64 -13.22
C GLY A 50 -4.79 7.60 -11.84
N LEU A 51 -5.76 8.48 -11.60
CA LEU A 51 -6.52 8.52 -10.34
C LEU A 51 -7.36 7.25 -10.14
N ALA A 52 -8.04 6.77 -11.18
CA ALA A 52 -8.81 5.53 -11.13
C ALA A 52 -7.91 4.33 -10.82
N LEU A 53 -6.77 4.20 -11.50
CA LEU A 53 -5.79 3.15 -11.28
C LEU A 53 -5.22 3.22 -9.85
N ALA A 54 -4.91 4.42 -9.36
CA ALA A 54 -4.41 4.62 -8.01
C ALA A 54 -5.42 4.18 -6.94
N MET A 55 -6.70 4.52 -7.13
CA MET A 55 -7.78 4.07 -6.24
C MET A 55 -7.94 2.55 -6.26
N VAL A 56 -7.93 1.93 -7.44
CA VAL A 56 -8.01 0.47 -7.59
C VAL A 56 -6.82 -0.20 -6.89
N THR A 57 -5.60 0.31 -7.11
CA THR A 57 -4.39 -0.22 -6.49
C THR A 57 -4.45 -0.09 -4.97
N ARG A 58 -4.94 1.05 -4.46
CA ARG A 58 -5.14 1.26 -3.01
C ARG A 58 -6.11 0.25 -2.42
N ILE A 59 -7.26 0.03 -3.07
CA ILE A 59 -8.25 -0.95 -2.63
C ILE A 59 -7.67 -2.37 -2.67
N ALA A 60 -6.95 -2.72 -3.74
CA ALA A 60 -6.30 -4.02 -3.88
C ALA A 60 -5.25 -4.27 -2.78
N LEU A 61 -4.42 -3.25 -2.47
CA LEU A 61 -3.44 -3.33 -1.38
C LEU A 61 -4.11 -3.45 0.00
N LEU A 62 -5.16 -2.67 0.26
CA LEU A 62 -5.94 -2.80 1.51
C LEU A 62 -6.60 -4.18 1.63
N PHE A 63 -7.13 -4.71 0.53
CA PHE A 63 -7.70 -6.06 0.50
C PHE A 63 -6.63 -7.14 0.72
N ALA A 64 -5.45 -6.98 0.13
CA ALA A 64 -4.32 -7.87 0.36
C ALA A 64 -3.88 -7.83 1.82
N ILE A 65 -3.69 -6.64 2.42
CA ILE A 65 -3.32 -6.48 3.83
C ILE A 65 -4.38 -7.10 4.75
N THR A 66 -5.67 -6.87 4.51
CA THR A 66 -6.73 -7.48 5.31
C THR A 66 -6.78 -9.00 5.17
N THR A 67 -6.50 -9.54 3.98
CA THR A 67 -6.35 -10.99 3.74
C THR A 67 -5.13 -11.56 4.48
N ILE A 68 -3.99 -10.87 4.44
CA ILE A 68 -2.76 -11.22 5.18
C ILE A 68 -3.01 -11.22 6.69
N MET A 69 -3.70 -10.19 7.22
CA MET A 69 -4.05 -10.11 8.64
C MET A 69 -4.94 -11.27 9.07
N ARG A 70 -5.89 -11.69 8.22
CA ARG A 70 -6.71 -12.89 8.46
C ARG A 70 -5.89 -14.18 8.40
N LEU A 71 -4.90 -14.26 7.50
CA LEU A 71 -3.91 -15.34 7.42
C LEU A 71 -2.96 -15.39 8.63
N THR A 72 -3.00 -14.39 9.51
CA THR A 72 -2.23 -14.39 10.77
C THR A 72 -2.88 -15.24 11.88
N LYS A 73 -4.10 -15.75 11.69
CA LYS A 73 -4.55 -16.87 12.52
C LYS A 73 -3.74 -18.11 12.12
N PRO A 74 -3.03 -18.77 13.03
CA PRO A 74 -2.22 -19.94 12.68
C PRO A 74 -3.13 -21.03 12.10
N TRP A 75 -2.90 -21.41 10.84
CA TRP A 75 -3.69 -22.44 10.17
C TRP A 75 -3.23 -23.85 10.61
N PHE A 76 -1.95 -24.03 10.91
CA PHE A 76 -1.37 -25.29 11.38
C PHE A 76 -0.14 -25.03 12.28
N THR A 77 -0.04 -25.77 13.37
CA THR A 77 1.15 -25.86 14.23
C THR A 77 1.97 -27.07 13.83
N VAL A 78 3.22 -26.86 13.41
CA VAL A 78 4.19 -27.94 13.16
C VAL A 78 5.37 -27.71 14.12
N LEU A 79 5.72 -28.72 14.93
CA LEU A 79 6.87 -28.68 15.85
C LEU A 79 6.91 -27.42 16.75
N SER A 80 5.76 -27.04 17.30
CA SER A 80 5.62 -25.87 18.19
C SER A 80 5.94 -24.50 17.55
N HIS A 81 6.08 -24.44 16.22
CA HIS A 81 6.11 -23.18 15.48
C HIS A 81 4.77 -22.94 14.78
N GLU A 82 4.16 -21.80 15.07
CA GLU A 82 2.96 -21.31 14.41
C GLU A 82 3.34 -20.79 13.02
N VAL A 83 3.16 -21.61 11.98
CA VAL A 83 3.41 -21.15 10.60
C VAL A 83 2.17 -20.37 10.16
N SER A 84 2.36 -19.07 10.06
CA SER A 84 1.33 -18.13 9.67
C SER A 84 1.40 -17.86 8.16
N GLY A 85 0.25 -17.63 7.52
CA GLY A 85 0.25 -17.20 6.13
C GLY A 85 0.99 -15.87 5.91
N ARG A 86 1.21 -15.10 7.00
CA ARG A 86 2.11 -13.94 7.03
C ARG A 86 3.55 -14.29 6.65
N ASP A 87 4.09 -15.39 7.17
CA ASP A 87 5.51 -15.72 7.03
C ASP A 87 5.84 -16.08 5.57
N LEU A 88 4.92 -16.79 4.92
CA LEU A 88 5.05 -17.16 3.51
C LEU A 88 5.00 -15.94 2.59
N ILE A 89 4.17 -14.95 2.93
CA ILE A 89 4.07 -13.68 2.20
C ILE A 89 5.29 -12.78 2.46
N LEU A 90 5.82 -12.77 3.68
CA LEU A 90 7.06 -12.06 4.02
C LEU A 90 8.26 -12.63 3.25
N ILE A 91 8.38 -13.96 3.19
CA ILE A 91 9.43 -14.63 2.41
C ILE A 91 9.26 -14.32 0.92
N ALA A 92 8.05 -14.46 0.37
CA ALA A 92 7.80 -14.19 -1.04
C ALA A 92 8.03 -12.71 -1.41
N GLY A 93 7.56 -11.77 -0.58
CA GLY A 93 7.73 -10.34 -0.77
C GLY A 93 9.19 -9.90 -0.63
N GLY A 94 9.93 -10.45 0.34
CA GLY A 94 11.37 -10.23 0.49
C GLY A 94 12.16 -10.72 -0.72
N LEU A 95 11.84 -11.92 -1.23
CA LEU A 95 12.47 -12.47 -2.42
C LEU A 95 12.14 -11.65 -3.68
N PHE A 96 10.90 -11.18 -3.82
CA PHE A 96 10.49 -10.28 -4.90
C PHE A 96 11.27 -8.96 -4.89
N LEU A 97 11.40 -8.32 -3.72
CA LEU A 97 12.17 -7.09 -3.59
C LEU A 97 13.64 -7.31 -3.94
N LEU A 98 14.25 -8.39 -3.46
CA LEU A 98 15.64 -8.72 -3.81
C LEU A 98 15.82 -8.87 -5.33
N ALA A 99 14.95 -9.65 -5.98
CA ALA A 99 15.03 -9.84 -7.43
C ALA A 99 14.84 -8.51 -8.19
N LYS A 100 13.88 -7.69 -7.78
CA LYS A 100 13.55 -6.43 -8.44
C LYS A 100 14.66 -5.38 -8.24
N SER A 101 15.25 -5.31 -7.05
CA SER A 101 16.43 -4.49 -6.77
C SER A 101 17.65 -4.96 -7.55
N THR A 102 17.88 -6.27 -7.69
CA THR A 102 18.97 -6.78 -8.55
C THR A 102 18.77 -6.41 -10.02
N LEU A 103 17.53 -6.50 -10.53
CA LEU A 103 17.20 -6.10 -11.90
C LEU A 103 17.35 -4.59 -12.15
N GLU A 104 16.91 -3.75 -11.21
CA GLU A 104 17.08 -2.30 -11.30
C GLU A 104 18.55 -1.89 -11.21
N ILE A 105 19.34 -2.53 -10.35
CA ILE A 105 20.80 -2.30 -10.26
C ILE A 105 21.49 -2.73 -11.56
N HIS A 106 21.10 -3.86 -12.13
CA HIS A 106 21.67 -4.34 -13.39
C HIS A 106 21.34 -3.39 -14.55
N GLY A 107 20.10 -2.90 -14.64
CA GLY A 107 19.69 -1.93 -15.65
C GLY A 107 20.25 -0.52 -15.47
N ALA A 108 20.74 -0.16 -14.29
CA ALA A 108 21.45 1.09 -14.04
C ALA A 108 22.95 1.01 -14.37
N LEU A 109 23.48 -0.20 -14.61
CA LEU A 109 24.89 -0.45 -14.89
C LEU A 109 25.19 -0.60 -16.40
N GLU A 110 24.15 -0.73 -17.24
CA GLU A 110 24.21 -0.74 -18.71
C GLU A 110 23.84 0.63 -19.28
#